data_AF-A0A2H6NLG5-F1
#
_entry.id   AF-A0A2H6NLG5-F1
#
_cell.length_a   1.000
_cell.length_b   1.000
_cell.length_c   1.000
_cell.angle_alpha   90.00
_cell.angle_beta   90.00
_cell.angle_gamma   90.00
#
_symmetry.space_group_name_H-M   'P 1'
#
loop_
_entity.id
_entity.type
_entity.pdbx_description
1 polymer ?
#
loop_
_entity_poly.entity_id
_entity_poly.type
_entity_poly.pdbx_seq_one_letter_code
_entity_poly.pdbx_strand_id
1 'polypeptide(L)'
;DPCSPRTLQEEGDEQFQFNFPPDEFTSKKITTKILQQIEEPLALASGALPDWCEQITSKCPFLIPFETRQLYFTCTAFGASRAIVWLQNRREATVERTRTASTVRRDDPGEFRVGRLKHERVKVPRGESLMEWAENVMQIHADRKSVLEVEFLGEEGTGLGPTLEFYALVAAEFQRTELGAWLCDDDFPDDESRQVDIGGGLKPPGYYVQRSCGLFTAPFPQDSDELERITKLFHFLGIFLAKCIQDNRLVDLPISKPFFKLMCMGDIKSNMSKLIYESRGDRDLHCTESQSEASTEEGHDSLSVGSFEEDSKSEFILDPPKPKPPAWFNGILTWEDFELVNPHRARFLKEIKDLAIKRRQILSNKGFSEDEKNTKLQELMMKNPSGSGPPLSIEDLGLNFQFCPSSRVYGFTAVDLKPGGEDEVINNSNMGIAK
;
A
#
# COMPACT_ATOMS: atom_id res chain seq x y z
N ASP A 1 43.32 -25.34 -27.06
CA ASP A 1 43.11 -24.25 -28.02
C ASP A 1 41.78 -23.57 -27.84
N PRO A 2 41.77 -22.37 -27.23
CA PRO A 2 40.57 -21.53 -27.22
C PRO A 2 40.94 -20.08 -27.54
N CYS A 3 40.87 -19.73 -28.83
CA CYS A 3 40.66 -18.36 -29.25
C CYS A 3 39.70 -18.40 -30.42
N SER A 4 38.41 -18.22 -30.12
CA SER A 4 37.39 -17.88 -31.10
C SER A 4 36.32 -17.05 -30.40
N PRO A 5 35.97 -15.86 -30.92
CA PRO A 5 35.06 -14.94 -30.25
C PRO A 5 33.63 -15.41 -30.49
N ARG A 6 32.92 -15.81 -29.43
CA ARG A 6 31.46 -15.97 -29.49
C ARG A 6 30.82 -14.60 -29.39
N THR A 7 30.06 -14.28 -30.43
CA THR A 7 29.13 -13.18 -30.60
C THR A 7 28.26 -12.95 -29.37
N LEU A 8 28.13 -11.68 -28.97
CA LEU A 8 27.12 -11.17 -28.03
C LEU A 8 25.72 -11.49 -28.60
N GLN A 9 25.15 -12.60 -28.17
CA GLN A 9 23.77 -12.96 -28.42
C GLN A 9 23.04 -12.85 -27.09
N GLU A 10 22.06 -11.93 -27.07
CA GLU A 10 21.02 -11.72 -26.07
C GLU A 10 21.00 -12.76 -24.94
N GLU A 11 21.62 -12.42 -23.80
CA GLU A 11 21.30 -13.08 -22.53
C GLU A 11 19.87 -12.66 -22.17
N GLY A 12 18.91 -13.48 -22.59
CA GLY A 12 17.61 -13.52 -21.93
C GLY A 12 17.85 -13.90 -20.47
N ASP A 13 17.18 -13.18 -19.57
CA ASP A 13 17.02 -13.53 -18.16
C ASP A 13 16.40 -14.94 -18.03
N GLU A 14 17.20 -15.99 -18.20
CA GLU A 14 16.88 -17.32 -17.69
C GLU A 14 17.10 -17.29 -16.17
N GLN A 15 16.20 -16.61 -15.47
CA GLN A 15 16.03 -16.77 -14.04
C GLN A 15 15.68 -18.24 -13.80
N PHE A 16 16.64 -19.03 -13.32
CA PHE A 16 16.38 -20.36 -12.79
C PHE A 16 15.29 -20.25 -11.71
N GLN A 17 14.05 -20.50 -12.10
CA GLN A 17 12.92 -20.58 -11.17
C GLN A 17 13.01 -21.91 -10.42
N PHE A 18 13.79 -21.89 -9.33
CA PHE A 18 13.69 -22.92 -8.30
C PHE A 18 12.31 -22.79 -7.64
N ASN A 19 11.34 -23.52 -8.17
CA ASN A 19 9.96 -23.46 -7.72
C ASN A 19 9.75 -24.46 -6.57
N PHE A 20 10.26 -24.11 -5.39
CA PHE A 20 10.02 -24.86 -4.17
C PHE A 20 8.71 -24.38 -3.53
N PRO A 21 7.83 -25.29 -3.05
CA PRO A 21 6.62 -24.90 -2.34
C PRO A 21 6.99 -24.11 -1.06
N PRO A 22 6.29 -23.03 -0.72
CA PRO A 22 6.59 -22.21 0.47
C PRO A 22 6.68 -23.04 1.76
N ASP A 23 5.87 -24.10 1.85
CA ASP A 23 5.81 -25.00 3.00
C ASP A 23 7.13 -25.72 3.28
N GLU A 24 7.98 -25.93 2.27
CA GLU A 24 9.28 -26.60 2.42
C GLU A 24 10.29 -25.73 3.18
N PHE A 25 10.09 -24.40 3.16
CA PHE A 25 10.91 -23.47 3.93
C PHE A 25 10.42 -23.29 5.37
N THR A 26 9.27 -23.87 5.74
CA THR A 26 8.73 -23.74 7.10
C THR A 26 9.47 -24.62 8.09
N SER A 27 9.85 -24.05 9.24
CA SER A 27 10.53 -24.77 10.30
C SER A 27 9.55 -25.14 11.41
N LYS A 28 9.15 -26.42 11.42
CA LYS A 28 8.28 -26.98 12.49
C LYS A 28 8.85 -26.76 13.88
N LYS A 29 10.17 -26.93 14.06
CA LYS A 29 10.84 -26.78 15.36
C LYS A 29 10.75 -25.34 15.88
N ILE A 30 11.04 -24.37 15.01
CA ILE A 30 10.97 -22.93 15.37
C ILE A 30 9.52 -22.54 15.64
N THR A 31 8.59 -22.99 14.79
CA THR A 31 7.15 -22.79 14.96
C THR A 31 6.67 -23.28 16.32
N THR A 32 7.01 -24.52 16.72
CA THR A 32 6.68 -25.06 18.04
C THR A 32 7.31 -24.23 19.17
N LYS A 33 8.54 -23.74 19.01
CA LYS A 33 9.18 -22.91 20.02
C LYS A 33 8.47 -21.57 20.19
N ILE A 34 8.07 -20.90 19.12
CA ILE A 34 7.29 -19.65 19.20
C ILE A 34 5.95 -19.90 19.90
N LEU A 35 5.25 -20.98 19.52
CA LEU A 35 3.99 -21.36 20.15
C LEU A 35 4.15 -21.59 21.68
N GLN A 36 5.25 -22.22 22.10
CA GLN A 36 5.55 -22.39 23.53
C GLN A 36 5.81 -21.04 24.23
N GLN A 37 6.52 -20.10 23.58
CA GLN A 37 6.81 -18.79 24.18
C GLN A 37 5.55 -17.93 24.38
N ILE A 38 4.65 -17.90 23.39
CA ILE A 38 3.40 -17.13 23.51
C ILE A 38 2.37 -17.77 24.46
N GLU A 39 2.59 -19.02 24.87
CA GLU A 39 1.74 -19.71 25.84
C GLU A 39 2.04 -19.34 27.29
N GLU A 40 3.21 -18.72 27.55
CA GLU A 40 3.62 -18.25 28.87
C GLU A 40 2.97 -16.88 29.19
N PRO A 41 1.88 -16.83 29.99
CA PRO A 41 1.09 -15.60 30.13
C PRO A 41 1.86 -14.47 30.80
N LEU A 42 2.78 -14.81 31.71
CA LEU A 42 3.61 -13.83 32.42
C LEU A 42 4.64 -13.19 31.48
N ALA A 43 5.32 -13.99 30.66
CA ALA A 43 6.28 -13.48 29.68
C ALA A 43 5.57 -12.58 28.66
N LEU A 44 4.38 -12.99 28.20
CA LEU A 44 3.59 -12.21 27.26
C LEU A 44 3.06 -10.90 27.88
N ALA A 45 2.51 -10.96 29.09
CA ALA A 45 1.96 -9.79 29.79
C ALA A 45 3.02 -8.76 30.20
N SER A 46 4.27 -9.20 30.39
CA SER A 46 5.40 -8.34 30.76
C SER A 46 6.26 -7.92 29.57
N GLY A 47 5.89 -8.28 28.34
CA GLY A 47 6.72 -7.99 27.16
C GLY A 47 8.06 -8.74 27.14
N ALA A 48 8.30 -9.67 28.06
CA ALA A 48 9.58 -10.36 28.26
C ALA A 48 9.75 -11.59 27.36
N LEU A 49 9.20 -11.56 26.14
CA LEU A 49 9.48 -12.60 25.16
C LEU A 49 10.93 -12.46 24.67
N PRO A 50 11.64 -13.56 24.40
CA PRO A 50 13.00 -13.47 23.86
C PRO A 50 13.04 -12.75 22.51
N ASP A 51 13.99 -11.82 22.33
CA ASP A 51 14.15 -10.99 21.12
C ASP A 51 14.19 -11.79 19.81
N TRP A 52 14.71 -13.02 19.86
CA TRP A 52 14.76 -13.88 18.68
C TRP A 52 13.37 -14.16 18.10
N CYS A 53 12.30 -14.11 18.90
CA CYS A 53 10.92 -14.30 18.45
C CYS A 53 10.49 -13.18 17.50
N GLU A 54 10.80 -11.93 17.84
CA GLU A 54 10.50 -10.75 17.01
C GLU A 54 11.40 -10.76 15.76
N GLN A 55 12.71 -10.96 15.96
CA GLN A 55 13.67 -10.98 14.85
C GLN A 55 13.32 -12.01 13.79
N ILE A 56 12.92 -13.23 14.19
CA ILE A 56 12.61 -14.29 13.25
C ILE A 56 11.26 -14.09 12.56
N THR A 57 10.27 -13.55 13.26
CA THR A 57 8.94 -13.27 12.70
C THR A 57 8.96 -12.07 11.75
N SER A 58 9.83 -11.09 11.98
CA SER A 58 10.02 -9.92 11.12
C SER A 58 10.98 -10.18 9.95
N LYS A 59 12.19 -10.71 10.21
CA LYS A 59 13.25 -10.84 9.17
C LYS A 59 13.15 -12.14 8.39
N CYS A 60 12.61 -13.20 8.99
CA CYS A 60 12.48 -14.51 8.34
C CYS A 60 11.03 -15.06 8.41
N PRO A 61 10.00 -14.28 8.01
CA PRO A 61 8.60 -14.69 8.14
C PRO A 61 8.28 -15.96 7.36
N PHE A 62 9.02 -16.24 6.27
CA PHE A 62 8.87 -17.45 5.46
C PHE A 62 9.17 -18.75 6.21
N LEU A 63 9.92 -18.70 7.33
CA LEU A 63 10.20 -19.87 8.17
C LEU A 63 9.01 -20.31 9.03
N ILE A 64 7.99 -19.46 9.15
CA ILE A 64 6.89 -19.62 10.12
C ILE A 64 5.58 -19.59 9.35
N PRO A 65 4.65 -20.55 9.54
CA PRO A 65 3.35 -20.52 8.88
C PRO A 65 2.55 -19.25 9.19
N PHE A 66 1.71 -18.82 8.25
CA PHE A 66 0.91 -17.58 8.38
C PHE A 66 0.08 -17.57 9.66
N GLU A 67 -0.56 -18.68 9.98
CA GLU A 67 -1.42 -18.82 11.16
C GLU A 67 -0.64 -18.56 12.45
N THR A 68 0.63 -19.01 12.51
CA THR A 68 1.48 -18.77 13.68
C THR A 68 1.96 -17.33 13.74
N ARG A 69 2.24 -16.70 12.59
CA ARG A 69 2.61 -15.26 12.55
C ARG A 69 1.44 -14.37 12.98
N GLN A 70 0.24 -14.63 12.45
CA GLN A 70 -0.98 -13.91 12.83
C GLN A 70 -1.27 -14.07 14.33
N LEU A 71 -1.09 -15.29 14.84
CA LEU A 71 -1.24 -15.58 16.25
C LEU A 71 -0.22 -14.81 17.11
N TYR A 72 1.06 -14.86 16.76
CA TYR A 72 2.12 -14.11 17.44
C TYR A 72 1.79 -12.61 17.46
N PHE A 73 1.44 -12.04 16.30
CA PHE A 73 1.03 -10.64 16.17
C PHE A 73 -0.15 -10.28 17.09
N THR A 74 -1.19 -11.13 17.14
CA THR A 74 -2.36 -10.89 18.01
C THR A 74 -1.98 -10.87 19.50
N CYS A 75 -0.98 -11.66 19.88
CA CYS A 75 -0.50 -11.78 21.25
C CYS A 75 0.39 -10.59 21.66
N THR A 76 1.16 -10.01 20.74
CA THR A 76 2.18 -9.01 21.07
C THR A 76 1.82 -7.58 20.67
N ALA A 77 1.09 -7.37 19.56
CA ALA A 77 0.92 -6.05 18.96
C ALA A 77 -0.06 -5.13 19.71
N PHE A 78 -1.03 -5.69 20.44
CA PHE A 78 -2.15 -4.89 20.97
C PHE A 78 -2.07 -4.60 22.48
N GLY A 79 -0.92 -4.91 23.10
CA GLY A 79 -0.64 -4.66 24.52
C GLY A 79 -1.12 -5.76 25.47
N ALA A 80 -0.54 -5.76 26.68
CA ALA A 80 -0.67 -6.83 27.67
C ALA A 80 -2.12 -7.18 28.03
N SER A 81 -2.99 -6.19 28.22
CA SER A 81 -4.40 -6.45 28.60
C SER A 81 -5.16 -7.27 27.54
N ARG A 82 -4.91 -7.00 26.25
CA ARG A 82 -5.53 -7.74 25.15
C ARG A 82 -4.93 -9.13 25.02
N ALA A 83 -3.62 -9.25 25.17
CA ALA A 83 -2.90 -10.52 25.18
C ALA A 83 -3.43 -11.47 26.27
N ILE A 84 -3.64 -10.97 27.48
CA ILE A 84 -4.18 -11.73 28.61
C ILE A 84 -5.61 -12.20 28.33
N VAL A 85 -6.49 -11.30 27.87
CA VAL A 85 -7.88 -11.66 27.57
C VAL A 85 -7.96 -12.66 26.42
N TRP A 86 -7.09 -12.52 25.42
CA TRP A 86 -6.97 -13.49 24.35
C TRP A 86 -6.56 -14.89 24.87
N LEU A 87 -5.55 -14.97 25.74
CA LEU A 87 -5.11 -16.23 26.36
C LEU A 87 -6.23 -16.87 27.20
N GLN A 88 -6.98 -16.07 27.95
CA GLN A 88 -8.14 -16.54 28.72
C GLN A 88 -9.20 -17.15 27.82
N ASN A 89 -9.63 -16.42 26.79
CA ASN A 89 -10.65 -16.88 25.86
C ASN A 89 -10.21 -18.17 25.14
N ARG A 90 -8.93 -18.29 24.79
CA ARG A 90 -8.39 -19.51 24.19
C ARG A 90 -8.41 -20.69 25.17
N ARG A 91 -8.05 -20.48 26.44
CA ARG A 91 -8.10 -21.52 27.48
C ARG A 91 -9.54 -21.97 27.73
N GLU A 92 -10.47 -21.02 27.88
CA GLU A 92 -11.91 -21.28 28.04
C GLU A 92 -12.43 -22.14 26.87
N ALA A 93 -12.11 -21.78 25.62
CA ALA A 93 -12.53 -22.55 24.43
C ALA A 93 -11.97 -23.98 24.39
N THR A 94 -10.73 -24.21 24.82
CA THR A 94 -10.12 -25.54 24.89
C THR A 94 -10.75 -26.40 26.00
N VAL A 95 -11.05 -25.79 27.15
CA VAL A 95 -11.71 -26.49 28.26
C VAL A 95 -13.14 -26.87 27.88
N GLU A 96 -13.89 -25.98 27.23
CA GLU A 96 -15.28 -26.24 26.81
C GLU A 96 -15.36 -27.38 25.79
N ARG A 97 -14.42 -27.47 24.84
CA ARG A 97 -14.33 -28.62 23.90
C ARG A 97 -14.01 -29.94 24.57
N THR A 98 -13.37 -29.92 25.74
CA THR A 98 -12.93 -31.11 26.46
C THR A 98 -13.98 -31.61 27.43
N ARG A 99 -14.94 -30.76 27.85
CA ARG A 99 -16.06 -31.18 28.70
C ARG A 99 -17.10 -31.94 27.89
N THR A 100 -17.19 -33.24 28.11
CA THR A 100 -18.39 -34.02 27.80
C THR A 100 -19.55 -33.53 28.67
N ALA A 101 -20.77 -33.49 28.11
CA ALA A 101 -21.97 -32.80 28.59
C ALA A 101 -22.58 -33.27 29.93
N SER A 102 -21.79 -33.79 30.87
CA SER A 102 -22.30 -34.43 32.09
C SER A 102 -21.38 -34.28 33.30
N THR A 103 -21.01 -33.06 33.71
CA THR A 103 -20.57 -32.84 35.10
C THR A 103 -21.05 -31.49 35.63
N VAL A 104 -21.89 -31.57 36.67
CA VAL A 104 -22.41 -30.47 37.49
C VAL A 104 -21.27 -29.57 37.97
N ARG A 105 -21.52 -28.26 37.95
CA ARG A 105 -20.66 -27.16 38.40
C ARG A 105 -19.98 -27.51 39.75
N ARG A 106 -18.72 -27.95 39.71
CA ARG A 106 -17.78 -27.73 40.81
C ARG A 106 -16.96 -26.51 40.41
N ASP A 107 -16.97 -25.49 41.27
CA ASP A 107 -15.97 -24.42 41.22
C ASP A 107 -14.60 -25.09 41.32
N ASP A 108 -13.86 -25.09 40.22
CA ASP A 108 -12.47 -25.54 40.20
C ASP A 108 -11.62 -24.40 40.76
N PRO A 109 -10.86 -24.59 41.86
CA PRO A 109 -10.14 -23.50 42.55
C PRO A 109 -9.01 -22.86 41.74
N GLY A 110 -8.78 -23.28 40.49
CA GLY A 110 -7.72 -22.83 39.59
C GLY A 110 -8.18 -21.89 38.46
N GLU A 111 -9.45 -21.47 38.43
CA GLU A 111 -9.99 -20.61 37.36
C GLU A 111 -9.61 -19.13 37.61
N PHE A 112 -8.32 -18.81 37.46
CA PHE A 112 -7.83 -17.44 37.60
C PHE A 112 -8.19 -16.62 36.36
N ARG A 113 -9.24 -15.79 36.47
CA ARG A 113 -9.65 -14.81 35.46
C ARG A 113 -9.14 -13.43 35.85
N VAL A 114 -8.17 -12.90 35.10
CA VAL A 114 -7.53 -11.58 35.33
C VAL A 114 -8.47 -10.40 35.01
N GLY A 115 -9.62 -10.63 34.35
CA GLY A 115 -10.63 -9.60 34.11
C GLY A 115 -11.19 -9.65 32.68
N ARG A 116 -11.88 -8.60 32.26
CA ARG A 116 -12.37 -8.40 30.86
C ARG A 116 -11.78 -7.11 30.30
N LEU A 117 -11.74 -6.99 28.97
CA LEU A 117 -11.35 -5.73 28.33
C LEU A 117 -12.35 -4.62 28.68
N LYS A 118 -11.81 -3.43 28.98
CA LYS A 118 -12.61 -2.22 29.16
C LYS A 118 -13.23 -1.85 27.82
N HIS A 119 -14.53 -1.60 27.82
CA HIS A 119 -15.25 -1.06 26.67
C HIS A 119 -15.43 0.45 26.89
N GLU A 120 -15.14 1.24 25.87
CA GLU A 120 -15.34 2.68 25.89
C GLU A 120 -16.42 3.03 24.89
N ARG A 121 -17.49 3.64 25.41
CA ARG A 121 -18.67 4.00 24.64
C ARG A 121 -18.58 5.42 24.15
N VAL A 122 -18.84 5.61 22.87
CA VAL A 122 -18.93 6.92 22.22
C VAL A 122 -20.28 7.08 21.55
N LYS A 123 -20.76 8.33 21.53
CA LYS A 123 -22.01 8.68 20.84
C LYS A 123 -21.70 9.45 19.57
N VAL A 124 -22.24 9.00 18.44
CA VAL A 124 -21.92 9.54 17.11
C VAL A 124 -23.22 9.92 16.37
N PRO A 125 -23.30 11.10 15.74
CA PRO A 125 -24.43 11.44 14.88
C PRO A 125 -24.36 10.69 13.54
N ARG A 126 -25.53 10.41 12.94
CA ARG A 126 -25.63 10.03 11.53
C ARG A 126 -25.65 11.26 10.63
N GLY A 127 -25.39 11.05 9.34
CA GLY A 127 -25.54 12.07 8.30
C GLY A 127 -24.21 12.66 7.85
N GLU A 128 -24.25 13.89 7.35
CA GLU A 128 -23.13 14.53 6.65
C GLU A 128 -21.89 14.75 7.53
N SER A 129 -22.08 14.96 8.84
CA SER A 129 -20.99 15.14 9.80
C SER A 129 -20.34 13.83 10.27
N LEU A 130 -20.77 12.66 9.77
CA LEU A 130 -20.28 11.37 10.24
C LEU A 130 -18.76 11.25 10.09
N MET A 131 -18.21 11.69 8.94
CA MET A 131 -16.79 11.58 8.63
C MET A 131 -15.93 12.39 9.61
N GLU A 132 -16.31 13.64 9.88
CA GLU A 132 -15.62 14.52 10.84
C GLU A 132 -15.68 13.96 12.27
N TRP A 133 -16.83 13.41 12.67
CA TRP A 133 -16.96 12.75 13.97
C TRP A 133 -16.11 11.49 14.06
N ALA A 134 -16.05 10.70 12.99
CA ALA A 134 -15.26 9.49 12.95
C ALA A 134 -13.76 9.80 13.07
N GLU A 135 -13.28 10.84 12.39
CA GLU A 135 -11.89 11.31 12.53
C GLU A 135 -11.55 11.64 13.98
N ASN A 136 -12.37 12.48 14.62
CA ASN A 136 -12.17 12.88 16.01
C ASN A 136 -12.22 11.70 16.99
N VAL A 137 -13.22 10.82 16.83
CA VAL A 137 -13.37 9.62 17.68
C VAL A 137 -12.16 8.71 17.52
N MET A 138 -11.75 8.40 16.29
CA MET A 138 -10.60 7.51 16.06
C MET A 138 -9.30 8.12 16.57
N GLN A 139 -9.09 9.43 16.42
CA GLN A 139 -7.91 10.11 16.95
C GLN A 139 -7.84 10.01 18.48
N ILE A 140 -8.95 10.28 19.19
CA ILE A 140 -9.01 10.20 20.66
C ILE A 140 -8.76 8.77 21.16
N HIS A 141 -9.20 7.77 20.38
CA HIS A 141 -9.10 6.36 20.74
C HIS A 141 -7.90 5.63 20.13
N ALA A 142 -7.02 6.31 19.38
CA ALA A 142 -5.88 5.72 18.69
C ALA A 142 -4.95 4.97 19.67
N ASP A 143 -4.56 5.63 20.76
CA ASP A 143 -3.65 5.05 21.76
C ASP A 143 -4.35 4.17 22.79
N ARG A 144 -5.69 4.14 22.78
CA ARG A 144 -6.48 3.42 23.77
C ARG A 144 -6.51 1.92 23.43
N LYS A 145 -6.17 1.08 24.42
CA LYS A 145 -6.26 -0.39 24.31
C LYS A 145 -7.65 -0.94 24.66
N SER A 146 -8.58 -0.08 25.09
CA SER A 146 -10.01 -0.40 25.26
C SER A 146 -10.67 -0.79 23.94
N VAL A 147 -11.76 -1.54 24.02
CA VAL A 147 -12.61 -1.86 22.86
C VAL A 147 -13.55 -0.68 22.65
N LEU A 148 -13.60 -0.15 21.42
CA LEU A 148 -14.51 0.93 21.07
C LEU A 148 -15.93 0.37 20.87
N GLU A 149 -16.91 0.95 21.55
CA GLU A 149 -18.35 0.70 21.36
C GLU A 149 -19.03 1.99 20.89
N VAL A 150 -19.80 1.91 19.81
CA VAL A 150 -20.50 3.06 19.25
C VAL A 150 -22.00 2.95 19.53
N GLU A 151 -22.58 4.09 19.89
CA GLU A 151 -24.02 4.32 20.01
C GLU A 151 -24.39 5.48 19.07
N PHE A 152 -25.40 5.30 18.24
CA PHE A 152 -25.89 6.38 17.38
C PHE A 152 -26.80 7.32 18.18
N LEU A 153 -26.61 8.64 18.00
CA LEU A 153 -27.39 9.65 18.71
C LEU A 153 -28.88 9.51 18.40
N GLY A 154 -29.70 9.31 19.44
CA GLY A 154 -31.15 9.23 19.31
C GLY A 154 -31.68 7.86 18.89
N GLU A 155 -30.84 6.82 18.79
CA GLU A 155 -31.25 5.46 18.42
C GLU A 155 -31.17 4.50 19.62
N GLU A 156 -32.18 3.63 19.74
CA GLU A 156 -32.16 2.54 20.70
C GLU A 156 -31.33 1.38 20.15
N GLY A 157 -30.03 1.37 20.45
CA GLY A 157 -29.13 0.31 20.06
C GLY A 157 -27.73 0.52 20.61
N THR A 158 -27.20 -0.49 21.31
CA THR A 158 -25.82 -0.46 21.81
C THR A 158 -25.13 -1.80 21.57
N GLY A 159 -23.80 -1.78 21.46
CA GLY A 159 -22.97 -2.99 21.38
C GLY A 159 -22.43 -3.23 19.97
N LEU A 160 -22.22 -4.50 19.62
CA LEU A 160 -21.47 -4.88 18.43
C LEU A 160 -22.14 -4.45 17.11
N GLY A 161 -23.47 -4.58 17.00
CA GLY A 161 -24.21 -4.26 15.76
C GLY A 161 -24.02 -2.80 15.31
N PRO A 162 -24.43 -1.80 16.12
CA PRO A 162 -24.24 -0.38 15.80
C PRO A 162 -22.76 -0.03 15.57
N THR A 163 -21.85 -0.70 16.29
CA THR A 163 -20.43 -0.48 16.08
C THR A 163 -19.97 -0.99 14.72
N LEU A 164 -20.33 -2.20 14.30
CA LEU A 164 -19.98 -2.72 12.97
C LEU A 164 -20.56 -1.83 11.87
N GLU A 165 -21.77 -1.33 12.06
CA GLU A 165 -22.40 -0.37 11.15
C GLU A 165 -21.59 0.93 11.06
N PHE A 166 -21.14 1.50 12.19
CA PHE A 166 -20.26 2.67 12.17
C PHE A 166 -19.00 2.45 11.33
N TYR A 167 -18.31 1.32 11.49
CA TYR A 167 -17.13 1.02 10.67
C TYR A 167 -17.48 0.88 9.18
N ALA A 168 -18.61 0.26 8.85
CA ALA A 168 -19.07 0.14 7.47
C ALA A 168 -19.38 1.52 6.85
N LEU A 169 -20.05 2.41 7.59
CA LEU A 169 -20.36 3.75 7.13
C LEU A 169 -19.09 4.60 6.93
N VAL A 170 -18.14 4.53 7.86
CA VAL A 170 -16.84 5.23 7.72
C VAL A 170 -16.07 4.70 6.50
N ALA A 171 -16.10 3.39 6.25
CA ALA A 171 -15.50 2.80 5.06
C ALA A 171 -16.17 3.25 3.76
N ALA A 172 -17.49 3.44 3.78
CA ALA A 172 -18.22 4.01 2.65
C ALA A 172 -17.85 5.49 2.44
N GLU A 173 -17.73 6.28 3.51
CA GLU A 173 -17.28 7.67 3.42
C GLU A 173 -15.87 7.77 2.81
N PHE A 174 -14.94 6.89 3.21
CA PHE A 174 -13.62 6.81 2.56
C PHE A 174 -13.70 6.54 1.07
N GLN A 175 -14.76 5.92 0.54
CA GLN A 175 -14.89 5.60 -0.89
C GLN A 175 -15.48 6.76 -1.72
N ARG A 176 -15.87 7.89 -1.11
CA ARG A 176 -16.48 9.02 -1.83
C ARG A 176 -15.53 9.60 -2.88
N THR A 177 -16.04 9.77 -4.10
CA THR A 177 -15.26 10.32 -5.22
C THR A 177 -14.80 11.74 -4.93
N GLU A 178 -15.67 12.57 -4.33
CA GLU A 178 -15.38 13.97 -3.98
C GLU A 178 -14.23 14.17 -2.99
N LEU A 179 -13.79 13.13 -2.26
CA LEU A 179 -12.61 13.24 -1.40
C LEU A 179 -11.33 13.53 -2.20
N GLY A 180 -11.32 13.17 -3.49
CA GLY A 180 -10.15 13.27 -4.36
C GLY A 180 -8.99 12.37 -3.94
N ALA A 181 -9.16 11.48 -2.96
CA ALA A 181 -8.06 10.66 -2.42
C ALA A 181 -7.62 9.53 -3.36
N TRP A 182 -8.56 9.06 -4.18
CA TRP A 182 -8.37 7.90 -5.04
C TRP A 182 -8.26 8.33 -6.47
N LEU A 183 -7.45 7.61 -7.23
CA LEU A 183 -7.39 7.75 -8.66
C LEU A 183 -8.80 7.47 -9.22
N CYS A 184 -9.29 8.32 -10.10
CA CYS A 184 -10.54 8.15 -10.86
C CYS A 184 -10.26 8.52 -12.32
N ASP A 185 -10.87 7.85 -13.29
CA ASP A 185 -10.69 8.17 -14.72
C ASP A 185 -12.04 8.50 -15.34
N ASP A 186 -12.26 9.78 -15.68
CA ASP A 186 -13.52 10.25 -16.25
C ASP A 186 -13.61 9.98 -17.76
N ASP A 187 -12.47 9.91 -18.45
CA ASP A 187 -12.40 9.73 -19.89
C ASP A 187 -12.48 8.25 -20.29
N PHE A 188 -12.01 7.38 -19.40
CA PHE A 188 -12.10 5.93 -19.51
C PHE A 188 -12.83 5.35 -18.29
N PRO A 189 -14.14 5.61 -18.15
CA PRO A 189 -14.90 5.11 -17.03
C PRO A 189 -14.86 3.57 -17.01
N ASP A 190 -14.61 3.01 -15.84
CA ASP A 190 -14.69 1.57 -15.65
C ASP A 190 -16.16 1.13 -15.78
N ASP A 191 -16.41 0.00 -16.45
CA ASP A 191 -17.75 -0.54 -16.71
C ASP A 191 -18.49 -0.93 -15.40
N GLU A 192 -17.78 -0.92 -14.27
CA GLU A 192 -18.30 -1.24 -12.93
C GLU A 192 -19.05 -0.08 -12.24
N SER A 193 -19.08 1.12 -12.84
CA SER A 193 -19.80 2.26 -12.26
C SER A 193 -21.31 2.02 -12.24
N ARG A 194 -21.84 1.68 -11.06
CA ARG A 194 -23.24 1.26 -10.89
C ARG A 194 -23.87 1.89 -9.66
N GLN A 195 -25.20 1.94 -9.66
CA GLN A 195 -25.94 2.33 -8.47
C GLN A 195 -25.68 1.29 -7.37
N VAL A 196 -25.25 1.75 -6.19
CA VAL A 196 -24.93 0.87 -5.05
C VAL A 196 -25.43 1.44 -3.74
N ASP A 197 -25.67 0.54 -2.80
CA ASP A 197 -25.90 0.85 -1.40
C ASP A 197 -24.78 0.22 -0.58
N ILE A 198 -23.86 1.06 -0.08
CA ILE A 198 -22.73 0.65 0.79
C ILE A 198 -23.01 1.11 2.23
N GLY A 199 -24.29 1.16 2.63
CA GLY A 199 -24.73 1.43 4.02
C GLY A 199 -25.39 2.79 4.23
N GLY A 200 -25.21 3.74 3.30
CA GLY A 200 -25.83 5.07 3.35
C GLY A 200 -27.08 5.23 2.49
N GLY A 201 -27.68 4.11 2.04
CA GLY A 201 -28.75 4.09 1.04
C GLY A 201 -28.21 4.09 -0.39
N LEU A 202 -29.13 3.96 -1.36
CA LEU A 202 -28.80 3.94 -2.78
C LEU A 202 -28.15 5.24 -3.24
N LYS A 203 -26.93 5.14 -3.79
CA LYS A 203 -26.18 6.25 -4.36
C LYS A 203 -26.01 6.08 -5.88
N PRO A 204 -26.06 7.18 -6.66
CA PRO A 204 -25.91 7.12 -8.11
C PRO A 204 -24.48 6.70 -8.52
N PRO A 205 -24.30 6.20 -9.77
CA PRO A 205 -22.97 5.98 -10.33
C PRO A 205 -22.09 7.22 -10.20
N GLY A 206 -20.82 7.04 -9.84
CA GLY A 206 -19.85 8.13 -9.65
C GLY A 206 -19.85 8.77 -8.25
N TYR A 207 -20.79 8.42 -7.36
CA TYR A 207 -20.75 8.89 -5.96
C TYR A 207 -19.60 8.25 -5.18
N TYR A 208 -19.38 6.95 -5.37
CA TYR A 208 -18.25 6.21 -4.83
C TYR A 208 -17.28 5.83 -5.95
N VAL A 209 -16.00 5.70 -5.59
CA VAL A 209 -14.97 5.22 -6.50
C VAL A 209 -15.11 3.72 -6.68
N GLN A 210 -15.60 3.31 -7.85
CA GLN A 210 -15.80 1.91 -8.22
C GLN A 210 -14.90 1.56 -9.38
N ARG A 211 -13.87 0.76 -9.10
CA ARG A 211 -12.96 0.25 -10.12
C ARG A 211 -12.70 -1.22 -9.91
N SER A 212 -12.49 -1.90 -11.02
CA SER A 212 -12.09 -3.30 -11.11
C SER A 212 -10.82 -3.61 -10.30
N CYS A 213 -9.87 -2.69 -10.25
CA CYS A 213 -8.64 -2.84 -9.46
C CYS A 213 -8.78 -2.44 -7.99
N GLY A 214 -9.87 -1.79 -7.60
CA GLY A 214 -10.08 -1.19 -6.28
C GLY A 214 -9.49 0.22 -6.12
N LEU A 215 -9.41 0.65 -4.86
CA LEU A 215 -8.90 1.95 -4.45
C LEU A 215 -7.37 1.98 -4.56
N PHE A 216 -6.87 2.89 -5.37
CA PHE A 216 -5.45 3.20 -5.52
C PHE A 216 -5.32 4.72 -5.44
N THR A 217 -4.28 5.22 -4.78
CA THR A 217 -4.13 6.64 -4.48
C THR A 217 -4.04 7.49 -5.74
N ALA A 218 -4.63 8.69 -5.71
CA ALA A 218 -4.46 9.66 -6.78
C ALA A 218 -3.06 10.28 -6.75
N PRO A 219 -2.41 10.50 -7.91
CA PRO A 219 -1.21 11.33 -7.97
C PRO A 219 -1.59 12.81 -7.79
N PHE A 220 -0.72 13.56 -7.11
CA PHE A 220 -0.85 15.00 -6.91
C PHE A 220 0.46 15.71 -7.27
N PRO A 221 0.41 16.96 -7.75
CA PRO A 221 1.60 17.81 -7.84
C PRO A 221 2.23 17.98 -6.45
N GLN A 222 3.57 17.95 -6.37
CA GLN A 222 4.30 17.96 -5.09
C GLN A 222 4.08 19.23 -4.25
N ASP A 223 3.72 20.35 -4.88
CA ASP A 223 3.51 21.63 -4.22
C ASP A 223 2.03 22.02 -4.17
N SER A 224 1.12 21.04 -4.28
CA SER A 224 -0.32 21.31 -4.21
C SER A 224 -0.77 21.57 -2.78
N ASP A 225 -1.54 22.65 -2.57
CA ASP A 225 -2.18 22.97 -1.28
C ASP A 225 -3.09 21.84 -0.76
N GLU A 226 -3.61 20.98 -1.66
CA GLU A 226 -4.45 19.84 -1.30
C GLU A 226 -3.69 18.73 -0.55
N LEU A 227 -2.35 18.70 -0.63
CA LEU A 227 -1.55 17.65 -0.01
C LEU A 227 -1.69 17.62 1.51
N GLU A 228 -1.88 18.77 2.17
CA GLU A 228 -2.07 18.80 3.62
C GLU A 228 -3.36 18.07 4.01
N ARG A 229 -4.46 18.35 3.29
CA ARG A 229 -5.77 17.72 3.51
C ARG A 229 -5.71 16.23 3.21
N ILE A 230 -5.11 15.84 2.08
CA ILE A 230 -4.97 14.44 1.68
C ILE A 230 -4.10 13.67 2.67
N THR A 231 -3.01 14.27 3.18
CA THR A 231 -2.14 13.65 4.18
C THR A 231 -2.89 13.39 5.49
N LYS A 232 -3.68 14.35 5.98
CA LYS A 232 -4.54 14.17 7.16
C LYS A 232 -5.56 13.04 6.95
N LEU A 233 -6.18 12.97 5.77
CA LEU A 233 -7.12 11.91 5.42
C LEU A 233 -6.47 10.52 5.42
N PHE A 234 -5.27 10.37 4.85
CA PHE A 234 -4.54 9.09 4.86
C PHE A 234 -4.01 8.73 6.26
N HIS A 235 -3.64 9.71 7.08
CA HIS A 235 -3.32 9.48 8.49
C HIS A 235 -4.53 8.92 9.25
N PHE A 236 -5.70 9.54 9.07
CA PHE A 236 -6.96 9.04 9.62
C PHE A 236 -7.29 7.63 9.12
N LEU A 237 -7.14 7.35 7.81
CA LEU A 237 -7.32 6.02 7.25
C LEU A 237 -6.40 4.99 7.93
N GLY A 238 -5.14 5.34 8.19
CA GLY A 238 -4.19 4.50 8.90
C GLY A 238 -4.66 4.15 10.31
N ILE A 239 -5.12 5.14 11.09
CA ILE A 239 -5.67 4.91 12.43
C ILE A 239 -6.93 4.04 12.33
N PHE A 240 -7.83 4.33 11.41
CA PHE A 240 -9.06 3.58 11.19
C PHE A 240 -8.77 2.09 10.93
N LEU A 241 -7.89 1.79 9.98
CA LEU A 241 -7.48 0.42 9.65
C LEU A 241 -6.77 -0.27 10.83
N ALA A 242 -5.90 0.46 11.54
CA ALA A 242 -5.24 -0.05 12.73
C ALA A 242 -6.25 -0.43 13.82
N LYS A 243 -7.28 0.39 14.06
CA LYS A 243 -8.36 0.09 15.00
C LYS A 243 -9.22 -1.09 14.54
N CYS A 244 -9.51 -1.21 13.24
CA CYS A 244 -10.17 -2.39 12.68
C CYS A 244 -9.39 -3.67 13.02
N ILE A 245 -8.08 -3.67 12.76
CA ILE A 245 -7.19 -4.79 13.05
C ILE A 245 -7.12 -5.07 14.55
N GLN A 246 -6.97 -4.03 15.37
CA GLN A 246 -6.90 -4.15 16.84
C GLN A 246 -8.16 -4.81 17.40
N ASP A 247 -9.35 -4.36 16.98
CA ASP A 247 -10.65 -4.84 17.44
C ASP A 247 -11.16 -6.07 16.68
N ASN A 248 -10.33 -6.65 15.81
CA ASN A 248 -10.66 -7.81 14.97
C ASN A 248 -11.98 -7.61 14.18
N ARG A 249 -12.10 -6.43 13.56
CA ARG A 249 -13.21 -6.03 12.71
C ARG A 249 -12.79 -6.08 11.26
N LEU A 250 -13.59 -6.75 10.45
CA LEU A 250 -13.47 -6.71 9.00
C LEU A 250 -14.22 -5.49 8.49
N VAL A 251 -13.60 -4.77 7.57
CA VAL A 251 -14.17 -3.61 6.93
C VAL A 251 -14.16 -3.80 5.42
N ASP A 252 -15.25 -3.43 4.77
CA ASP A 252 -15.40 -3.54 3.32
C ASP A 252 -14.84 -2.29 2.64
N LEU A 253 -13.51 -2.20 2.65
CA LEU A 253 -12.77 -1.17 1.92
C LEU A 253 -12.00 -1.85 0.78
N PRO A 254 -12.40 -1.67 -0.49
CA PRO A 254 -11.84 -2.40 -1.62
C PRO A 254 -10.47 -1.83 -2.02
N ILE A 255 -9.48 -1.88 -1.14
CA ILE A 255 -8.11 -1.43 -1.41
C ILE A 255 -7.50 -2.30 -2.52
N SER A 256 -6.91 -1.64 -3.51
CA SER A 256 -6.23 -2.32 -4.61
C SER A 256 -5.01 -3.09 -4.14
N LYS A 257 -4.73 -4.24 -4.76
CA LYS A 257 -3.54 -5.05 -4.47
C LYS A 257 -2.23 -4.25 -4.59
N PRO A 258 -2.04 -3.39 -5.61
CA PRO A 258 -0.86 -2.52 -5.69
C PRO A 258 -0.76 -1.54 -4.53
N PHE A 259 -1.87 -0.96 -4.06
CA PHE A 259 -1.82 -0.07 -2.90
C PHE A 259 -1.50 -0.84 -1.62
N PHE A 260 -2.04 -2.04 -1.43
CA PHE A 260 -1.63 -2.93 -0.33
C PHE A 260 -0.12 -3.25 -0.37
N LYS A 261 0.43 -3.53 -1.55
CA LYS A 261 1.89 -3.73 -1.69
C LYS A 261 2.67 -2.49 -1.24
N LEU A 262 2.22 -1.29 -1.61
CA LEU A 262 2.84 -0.05 -1.15
C LEU A 262 2.78 0.07 0.37
N MET A 263 1.61 -0.17 0.99
CA MET A 263 1.45 -0.10 2.45
C MET A 263 2.35 -1.10 3.20
N CYS A 264 2.60 -2.27 2.61
CA CYS A 264 3.42 -3.33 3.21
C CYS A 264 4.91 -3.27 2.79
N MET A 265 5.33 -2.22 2.07
CA MET A 265 6.69 -2.09 1.53
C MET A 265 7.14 -3.24 0.60
N GLY A 266 6.18 -3.82 -0.12
CA GLY A 266 6.37 -4.94 -1.04
C GLY A 266 6.31 -6.31 -0.36
N ASP A 267 6.60 -7.34 -1.16
CA ASP A 267 6.59 -8.72 -0.66
C ASP A 267 7.88 -9.02 0.13
N ILE A 268 7.90 -10.14 0.85
CA ILE A 268 9.09 -10.63 1.59
C ILE A 268 10.34 -10.64 0.69
N LYS A 269 10.19 -10.98 -0.60
CA LYS A 269 11.29 -10.95 -1.57
C LYS A 269 11.90 -9.55 -1.70
N SER A 270 11.08 -8.53 -1.87
CA SER A 270 11.49 -7.12 -2.01
C SER A 270 12.18 -6.61 -0.74
N ASN A 271 11.65 -6.95 0.44
CA ASN A 271 12.23 -6.56 1.73
C ASN A 271 13.58 -7.26 2.01
N MET A 272 13.69 -8.56 1.71
CA MET A 272 14.96 -9.30 1.87
C MET A 272 16.04 -8.79 0.91
N SER A 273 15.68 -8.41 -0.31
CA SER A 273 16.63 -7.80 -1.25
C SER A 273 17.21 -6.49 -0.72
N LYS A 274 16.39 -5.65 -0.04
CA LYS A 274 16.87 -4.42 0.63
C LYS A 274 17.86 -4.74 1.76
N LEU A 275 17.50 -5.65 2.67
CA LEU A 275 18.37 -6.05 3.79
C LEU A 275 19.72 -6.62 3.35
N ILE A 276 19.75 -7.40 2.25
CA ILE A 276 21.00 -7.96 1.70
C ILE A 276 21.87 -6.87 1.03
N TYR A 277 21.24 -5.87 0.41
CA TYR A 277 21.95 -4.76 -0.23
C TYR A 277 22.46 -3.73 0.78
N GLU A 278 21.67 -3.39 1.79
CA GLU A 278 22.06 -2.50 2.90
C GLU A 278 23.27 -3.07 3.66
N SER A 279 23.31 -4.38 3.88
CA SER A 279 24.45 -5.07 4.53
C SER A 279 25.78 -4.93 3.77
N ARG A 280 25.76 -4.58 2.48
CA ARG A 280 26.97 -4.40 1.64
C ARG A 280 27.41 -2.96 1.49
N GLY A 281 26.65 -1.98 1.98
CA GLY A 281 26.83 -0.60 1.57
C GLY A 281 26.51 0.49 2.58
N ASP A 282 26.36 0.21 3.88
CA ASP A 282 26.53 1.26 4.90
C ASP A 282 26.64 0.61 6.29
N ARG A 283 27.66 0.96 7.08
CA ARG A 283 27.82 0.48 8.46
C ARG A 283 27.37 1.48 9.52
N ASP A 284 26.91 2.68 9.14
CA ASP A 284 26.74 3.79 10.09
C ASP A 284 25.32 4.39 10.15
N LEU A 285 24.26 3.61 9.88
CA LEU A 285 22.88 4.01 10.19
C LEU A 285 22.16 2.90 10.94
N HIS A 286 22.25 2.94 12.26
CA HIS A 286 21.55 2.05 13.17
C HIS A 286 20.06 2.41 13.15
N CYS A 287 19.26 1.72 12.33
CA CYS A 287 17.82 1.71 12.47
C CYS A 287 17.49 0.91 13.74
N THR A 288 17.25 1.59 14.85
CA THR A 288 16.72 0.97 16.07
C THR A 288 15.25 0.63 15.86
N GLU A 289 15.00 -0.51 15.20
CA GLU A 289 13.81 -1.32 15.48
C GLU A 289 13.99 -1.90 16.89
N SER A 290 13.14 -1.44 17.81
CA SER A 290 12.84 -1.95 19.17
C SER A 290 12.87 -0.81 20.18
N GLN A 291 11.71 -0.16 20.37
CA GLN A 291 11.32 0.41 21.67
C GLN A 291 9.81 0.63 21.69
N SER A 292 9.11 -0.41 22.16
CA SER A 292 7.71 -0.33 22.55
C SER A 292 7.61 -0.63 24.04
N GLU A 293 7.88 0.36 24.90
CA GLU A 293 7.28 0.44 26.24
C GLU A 293 7.12 1.91 26.66
N ALA A 294 6.06 2.15 27.43
CA ALA A 294 5.54 3.46 27.81
C ALA A 294 6.56 4.34 28.56
N SER A 295 6.70 5.60 28.15
CA SER A 295 6.93 6.75 29.02
C SER A 295 6.69 8.07 28.28
N THR A 296 6.10 9.02 29.01
CA THR A 296 5.70 10.36 28.58
C THR A 296 6.89 11.31 28.58
N GLU A 297 7.62 11.47 27.48
CA GLU A 297 8.56 12.58 27.31
C GLU A 297 8.57 13.01 25.83
N GLU A 298 8.39 14.32 25.59
CA GLU A 298 8.35 14.94 24.27
C GLU A 298 9.70 14.77 23.56
N GLY A 299 9.74 13.91 22.54
CA GLY A 299 10.86 13.76 21.60
C GLY A 299 10.36 13.98 20.18
N HIS A 300 10.70 15.12 19.60
CA HIS A 300 10.46 15.43 18.20
C HIS A 300 11.42 14.62 17.32
N ASP A 301 11.01 13.43 16.87
CA ASP A 301 11.68 12.72 15.79
C ASP A 301 10.92 12.96 14.48
N SER A 302 11.33 14.03 13.78
CA SER A 302 10.96 14.28 12.40
C SER A 302 11.49 13.15 11.52
N LEU A 303 10.58 12.46 10.82
CA LEU A 303 10.90 11.74 9.61
C LEU A 303 11.75 12.67 8.73
N SER A 304 13.00 12.29 8.48
CA SER A 304 13.91 13.03 7.60
C SER A 304 13.39 12.93 6.17
N VAL A 305 12.40 13.75 5.85
CA VAL A 305 12.16 14.24 4.49
C VAL A 305 13.46 14.95 4.11
N GLY A 306 14.19 14.38 3.15
CA GLY A 306 15.47 14.91 2.72
C GLY A 306 15.33 16.41 2.43
N SER A 307 16.07 17.20 3.20
CA SER A 307 16.23 18.63 2.96
C SER A 307 16.75 18.81 1.53
N PHE A 308 15.92 19.36 0.66
CA PHE A 308 16.40 19.98 -0.58
C PHE A 308 17.10 21.27 -0.17
N GLU A 309 18.41 21.18 0.08
CA GLU A 309 19.24 22.39 0.10
C GLU A 309 19.35 22.91 -1.34
N GLU A 310 18.66 24.03 -1.58
CA GLU A 310 18.93 24.95 -2.66
C GLU A 310 20.37 25.47 -2.61
N ASP A 311 20.90 25.75 -3.80
CA ASP A 311 22.12 26.47 -4.15
C ASP A 311 23.47 25.74 -4.06
N SER A 312 24.01 25.45 -5.25
CA SER A 312 25.09 26.31 -5.76
C SER A 312 25.28 26.18 -7.27
N LYS A 313 25.14 27.32 -7.94
CA LYS A 313 25.67 27.61 -9.28
C LYS A 313 27.12 27.14 -9.42
N SER A 314 27.35 26.11 -10.22
CA SER A 314 28.55 26.02 -11.04
C SER A 314 28.26 25.14 -12.25
N GLU A 315 27.87 25.77 -13.36
CA GLU A 315 28.09 25.20 -14.68
C GLU A 315 29.60 25.01 -14.87
N PHE A 316 30.06 23.77 -14.76
CA PHE A 316 31.17 23.30 -15.57
C PHE A 316 30.78 21.98 -16.23
N ILE A 317 30.93 22.01 -17.54
CA ILE A 317 30.52 21.06 -18.57
C ILE A 317 31.20 19.70 -18.39
N LEU A 318 30.43 18.61 -18.62
CA LEU A 318 30.82 17.20 -18.86
C LEU A 318 31.00 16.22 -17.69
N ASP A 319 30.09 16.20 -16.72
CA ASP A 319 29.77 14.92 -16.05
C ASP A 319 28.43 14.37 -16.59
N PRO A 320 28.37 13.11 -17.07
CA PRO A 320 27.08 12.49 -17.37
C PRO A 320 26.24 12.52 -16.08
N PRO A 321 24.92 12.80 -16.17
CA PRO A 321 24.08 12.92 -14.99
C PRO A 321 24.26 11.65 -14.15
N LYS A 322 24.73 11.82 -12.91
CA LYS A 322 24.86 10.70 -11.96
C LYS A 322 23.52 9.96 -11.97
N PRO A 323 23.51 8.63 -12.13
CA PRO A 323 22.25 7.89 -12.12
C PRO A 323 21.53 8.21 -10.80
N LYS A 324 20.40 8.92 -10.90
CA LYS A 324 19.55 9.24 -9.74
C LYS A 324 19.20 7.91 -9.05
N PRO A 325 19.13 7.88 -7.70
CA PRO A 325 18.69 6.69 -7.00
C PRO A 325 17.32 6.27 -7.53
N PRO A 326 17.05 4.95 -7.59
CA PRO A 326 15.74 4.47 -8.00
C PRO A 326 14.65 5.06 -7.08
N ALA A 327 13.44 5.23 -7.62
CA ALA A 327 12.32 5.69 -6.82
C ALA A 327 12.10 4.77 -5.60
N TRP A 328 11.56 5.31 -4.51
CA TRP A 328 11.38 4.56 -3.26
C TRP A 328 10.51 3.30 -3.40
N PHE A 329 9.60 3.29 -4.38
CA PHE A 329 8.72 2.16 -4.72
C PHE A 329 9.35 1.15 -5.70
N ASN A 330 10.61 1.35 -6.09
CA ASN A 330 11.31 0.44 -6.99
C ASN A 330 11.44 -0.96 -6.35
N GLY A 331 11.08 -1.99 -7.12
CA GLY A 331 11.02 -3.37 -6.63
C GLY A 331 9.79 -3.70 -5.75
N ILE A 332 8.91 -2.73 -5.49
CA ILE A 332 7.62 -2.95 -4.81
C ILE A 332 6.51 -3.13 -5.85
N LEU A 333 6.39 -2.19 -6.78
CA LEU A 333 5.40 -2.24 -7.86
C LEU A 333 6.02 -2.75 -9.15
N THR A 334 5.29 -3.61 -9.86
CA THR A 334 5.69 -4.17 -11.15
C THR A 334 4.89 -3.58 -12.31
N TRP A 335 5.25 -3.93 -13.54
CA TRP A 335 4.46 -3.59 -14.71
C TRP A 335 3.03 -4.16 -14.64
N GLU A 336 2.86 -5.36 -14.09
CA GLU A 336 1.54 -5.98 -13.90
C GLU A 336 0.67 -5.16 -12.93
N ASP A 337 1.30 -4.62 -11.87
CA ASP A 337 0.61 -3.73 -10.93
C ASP A 337 0.18 -2.43 -11.62
N PHE A 338 1.04 -1.87 -12.48
CA PHE A 338 0.71 -0.68 -13.26
C PHE A 338 -0.43 -0.93 -14.27
N GLU A 339 -0.40 -2.06 -14.97
CA GLU A 339 -1.46 -2.47 -15.90
C GLU A 339 -2.79 -2.69 -15.19
N LEU A 340 -2.76 -3.21 -13.96
CA LEU A 340 -3.96 -3.35 -13.12
C LEU A 340 -4.51 -1.98 -12.68
N VAL A 341 -3.65 -1.03 -12.27
CA VAL A 341 -4.08 0.30 -11.82
C VAL A 341 -4.57 1.17 -12.98
N ASN A 342 -3.87 1.12 -14.12
CA ASN A 342 -4.17 1.96 -15.28
C ASN A 342 -4.00 1.19 -16.62
N PRO A 343 -4.99 0.37 -16.99
CA PRO A 343 -4.88 -0.51 -18.16
C PRO A 343 -4.80 0.26 -19.49
N HIS A 344 -5.39 1.46 -19.57
CA HIS A 344 -5.35 2.30 -20.77
C HIS A 344 -3.95 2.87 -20.99
N ARG A 345 -3.35 3.47 -19.95
CA ARG A 345 -1.98 3.99 -20.04
C ARG A 345 -0.96 2.87 -20.22
N ALA A 346 -1.15 1.71 -19.59
CA ALA A 346 -0.28 0.54 -19.80
C ALA A 346 -0.29 0.05 -21.25
N ARG A 347 -1.47 -0.09 -21.86
CA ARG A 347 -1.58 -0.45 -23.29
C ARG A 347 -0.90 0.58 -24.18
N PHE A 348 -1.17 1.87 -23.95
CA PHE A 348 -0.54 2.97 -24.70
C PHE A 348 0.99 2.93 -24.62
N LEU A 349 1.55 2.81 -23.40
CA LEU A 349 2.99 2.75 -23.21
C LEU A 349 3.63 1.49 -23.81
N LYS A 350 2.91 0.36 -23.79
CA LYS A 350 3.35 -0.88 -24.46
C LYS A 350 3.42 -0.69 -25.97
N GLU A 351 2.40 -0.08 -26.58
CA GLU A 351 2.38 0.23 -28.01
C GLU A 351 3.53 1.18 -28.40
N ILE A 352 3.79 2.24 -27.62
CA ILE A 352 4.93 3.14 -27.84
C ILE A 352 6.24 2.39 -27.77
N LYS A 353 6.41 1.51 -26.78
CA LYS A 353 7.63 0.70 -26.63
C LYS A 353 7.86 -0.19 -27.84
N ASP A 354 6.83 -0.87 -28.32
CA ASP A 354 6.90 -1.74 -29.50
C ASP A 354 7.25 -0.95 -30.77
N LEU A 355 6.68 0.24 -30.94
CA LEU A 355 7.02 1.14 -32.04
C LEU A 355 8.45 1.66 -31.95
N ALA A 356 8.94 2.00 -30.76
CA ALA A 356 10.32 2.41 -30.55
C ALA A 356 11.32 1.29 -30.89
N ILE A 357 10.99 0.03 -30.56
CA ILE A 357 11.79 -1.15 -30.95
C ILE A 357 11.81 -1.30 -32.47
N LYS A 358 10.64 -1.24 -33.13
CA LYS A 358 10.54 -1.30 -34.60
C LYS A 358 11.33 -0.18 -35.29
N ARG A 359 11.22 1.05 -34.78
CA ARG A 359 12.00 2.21 -35.25
C ARG A 359 13.50 1.92 -35.19
N ARG A 360 13.98 1.39 -34.06
CA ARG A 360 15.39 1.03 -33.87
C ARG A 360 15.83 -0.07 -34.84
N GLN A 361 14.99 -1.08 -35.06
CA GLN A 361 15.25 -2.17 -36.01
C GLN A 361 15.39 -1.65 -37.45
N ILE A 362 14.46 -0.79 -37.90
CA ILE A 362 14.50 -0.17 -39.24
C ILE A 362 15.79 0.62 -39.43
N LEU A 363 16.15 1.47 -38.45
CA LEU A 363 17.36 2.29 -38.50
C LEU A 363 18.65 1.47 -38.48
N SER A 364 18.67 0.36 -37.73
CA SER A 364 19.83 -0.54 -37.64
C SER A 364 20.02 -1.43 -38.88
N ASN A 365 18.98 -1.61 -39.70
CA ASN A 365 19.04 -2.53 -40.83
C ASN A 365 19.83 -1.90 -42.00
N LYS A 366 21.00 -2.47 -42.27
CA LYS A 366 21.89 -2.05 -43.36
C LYS A 366 21.41 -2.46 -44.75
N GLY A 367 20.39 -3.32 -44.84
CA GLY A 367 19.83 -3.81 -46.10
C GLY A 367 18.77 -2.91 -46.73
N PHE A 368 18.27 -1.89 -46.01
CA PHE A 368 17.33 -0.92 -46.55
C PHE A 368 18.04 0.32 -47.09
N SER A 369 17.56 0.84 -48.22
CA SER A 369 17.96 2.18 -48.69
C SER A 369 17.42 3.25 -47.74
N GLU A 370 17.98 4.47 -47.78
CA GLU A 370 17.50 5.58 -46.95
C GLU A 370 16.02 5.93 -47.26
N ASP A 371 15.61 5.83 -48.53
CA ASP A 371 14.22 6.06 -48.94
C ASP A 371 13.26 4.97 -48.40
N GLU A 372 13.71 3.71 -48.40
CA GLU A 372 12.95 2.60 -47.81
C GLU A 372 12.83 2.74 -46.28
N LYS A 373 13.88 3.20 -45.61
CA LYS A 373 13.82 3.51 -44.17
C LYS A 373 12.83 4.63 -43.89
N ASN A 374 12.89 5.72 -44.65
CA ASN A 374 11.98 6.85 -44.48
C ASN A 374 10.52 6.44 -44.69
N THR A 375 10.23 5.64 -45.72
CA THR A 375 8.88 5.11 -45.99
C THR A 375 8.38 4.27 -44.80
N LYS A 376 9.20 3.32 -44.33
CA LYS A 376 8.83 2.46 -43.18
C LYS A 376 8.70 3.21 -41.87
N LEU A 377 9.44 4.30 -41.69
CA LEU A 377 9.33 5.16 -40.51
C LEU A 377 8.00 5.94 -40.52
N GLN A 378 7.55 6.43 -41.67
CA GLN A 378 6.25 7.10 -41.81
C GLN A 378 5.06 6.15 -41.60
N GLU A 379 5.23 4.85 -41.87
CA GLU A 379 4.22 3.82 -41.61
C GLU A 379 4.07 3.47 -40.11
N LEU A 380 4.99 3.90 -39.24
CA LEU A 380 4.90 3.65 -37.80
C LEU A 380 3.84 4.56 -37.16
N MET A 381 2.59 4.12 -37.20
CA MET A 381 1.47 4.82 -36.60
C MET A 381 0.83 4.04 -35.45
N MET A 382 0.29 4.77 -34.48
CA MET A 382 -0.48 4.23 -33.36
C MET A 382 -1.95 4.10 -33.72
N LYS A 383 -2.62 3.12 -33.11
CA LYS A 383 -4.08 3.03 -33.22
C LYS A 383 -4.70 4.17 -32.43
N ASN A 384 -5.79 4.72 -32.95
CA ASN A 384 -6.52 5.75 -32.23
C ASN A 384 -7.16 5.15 -30.95
N PRO A 385 -6.89 5.70 -29.75
CA PRO A 385 -7.45 5.17 -28.50
C PRO A 385 -8.98 5.18 -28.48
N SER A 386 -9.61 6.12 -29.21
CA SER A 386 -11.07 6.25 -29.31
C SER A 386 -11.70 5.28 -30.33
N GLY A 387 -10.90 4.42 -30.98
CA GLY A 387 -11.35 3.35 -31.89
C GLY A 387 -11.98 3.81 -33.22
N SER A 388 -12.31 5.08 -33.38
CA SER A 388 -13.10 5.63 -34.50
C SER A 388 -12.39 6.71 -35.32
N GLY A 389 -11.11 6.98 -35.04
CA GLY A 389 -10.32 8.01 -35.73
C GLY A 389 -9.16 7.45 -36.55
N PRO A 390 -8.51 8.30 -37.37
CA PRO A 390 -7.31 7.92 -38.11
C PRO A 390 -6.18 7.52 -37.15
N PRO A 391 -5.27 6.65 -37.58
CA PRO A 391 -4.09 6.29 -36.81
C PRO A 391 -3.23 7.54 -36.57
N LEU A 392 -2.59 7.60 -35.41
CA LEU A 392 -1.82 8.77 -34.94
C LEU A 392 -0.34 8.59 -35.30
N SER A 393 0.31 9.61 -35.84
CA SER A 393 1.75 9.58 -36.05
C SER A 393 2.47 9.69 -34.70
N ILE A 394 3.61 9.02 -34.55
CA ILE A 394 4.49 9.21 -33.39
C ILE A 394 4.98 10.66 -33.32
N GLU A 395 5.08 11.34 -34.47
CA GLU A 395 5.52 12.74 -34.56
C GLU A 395 4.49 13.73 -34.01
N ASP A 396 3.23 13.31 -33.87
CA ASP A 396 2.16 14.11 -33.29
C ASP A 396 2.14 14.01 -31.74
N LEU A 397 2.97 13.13 -31.15
CA LEU A 397 3.06 12.95 -29.71
C LEU A 397 4.12 13.89 -29.12
N GLY A 398 3.69 14.70 -28.16
CA GLY A 398 4.55 15.54 -27.34
C GLY A 398 4.33 15.28 -25.86
N LEU A 399 5.36 15.54 -25.06
CA LEU A 399 5.23 15.70 -23.62
C LEU A 399 5.55 17.17 -23.32
N ASN A 400 4.78 17.78 -22.45
CA ASN A 400 5.04 19.12 -21.92
C ASN A 400 5.16 19.04 -20.38
N PHE A 401 5.39 20.17 -19.72
CA PHE A 401 5.51 20.23 -18.27
C PHE A 401 4.16 20.46 -17.58
N GLN A 402 3.08 19.89 -18.10
CA GLN A 402 1.77 19.94 -17.47
C GLN A 402 1.42 18.62 -16.78
N PHE A 403 0.91 18.75 -15.57
CA PHE A 403 0.20 17.68 -14.89
C PHE A 403 -1.29 17.76 -15.20
N CYS A 404 -1.80 16.73 -15.87
CA CYS A 404 -3.23 16.55 -16.08
C CYS A 404 -3.77 15.57 -15.04
N PRO A 405 -4.72 16.00 -14.18
CA PRO A 405 -5.34 15.10 -13.24
C PRO A 405 -6.23 14.09 -13.98
N SER A 406 -6.51 12.96 -13.35
CA SER A 406 -7.25 11.87 -13.98
C SER A 406 -8.77 12.06 -13.99
N SER A 407 -9.30 13.00 -13.20
CA SER A 407 -10.73 13.28 -13.06
C SER A 407 -10.97 14.78 -12.91
N ARG A 408 -12.21 15.23 -13.10
CA ARG A 408 -12.62 16.62 -12.87
C ARG A 408 -12.85 16.93 -11.40
N VAL A 409 -12.95 15.91 -10.55
CA VAL A 409 -13.15 16.06 -9.10
C VAL A 409 -12.04 16.89 -8.42
N TYR A 410 -10.83 16.89 -8.98
CA TYR A 410 -9.70 17.64 -8.42
C TYR A 410 -9.80 19.15 -8.64
N GLY A 411 -10.79 19.65 -9.40
CA GLY A 411 -11.08 21.08 -9.55
C GLY A 411 -10.19 21.84 -10.54
N PHE A 412 -9.31 21.16 -11.26
CA PHE A 412 -8.49 21.73 -12.35
C PHE A 412 -8.35 20.74 -13.51
N THR A 413 -8.02 21.24 -14.70
CA THR A 413 -7.84 20.43 -15.92
C THR A 413 -6.37 20.18 -16.26
N ALA A 414 -5.50 21.12 -15.91
CA ALA A 414 -4.06 21.00 -16.03
C ALA A 414 -3.39 21.97 -15.04
N VAL A 415 -2.21 21.61 -14.55
CA VAL A 415 -1.34 22.49 -13.76
C VAL A 415 0.06 22.43 -14.34
N ASP A 416 0.63 23.61 -14.57
CA ASP A 416 2.01 23.79 -14.97
C ASP A 416 2.94 23.37 -13.83
N LEU A 417 3.78 22.36 -14.07
CA LEU A 417 4.81 21.89 -13.12
C LEU A 417 6.00 22.87 -13.01
N LYS A 418 6.07 23.82 -13.95
CA LYS A 418 6.99 24.96 -13.94
C LYS A 418 6.36 26.13 -14.69
N PRO A 419 6.79 27.38 -14.45
CA PRO A 419 6.23 28.54 -15.15
C PRO A 419 6.31 28.39 -16.68
N GLY A 420 5.17 28.49 -17.37
CA GLY A 420 5.08 28.35 -18.84
C GLY A 420 5.29 26.91 -19.31
N GLY A 421 4.95 25.93 -18.49
CA GLY A 421 5.18 24.52 -18.75
C GLY A 421 4.34 23.97 -19.91
N GLU A 422 3.22 24.62 -20.23
CA GLU A 422 2.34 24.26 -21.35
C GLU A 422 2.98 24.42 -22.72
N ASP A 423 3.74 25.50 -22.90
CA ASP A 423 4.36 25.89 -24.17
C ASP A 423 5.70 25.19 -24.41
N GLU A 424 6.29 24.59 -23.37
CA GLU A 424 7.59 23.96 -23.46
C GLU A 424 7.51 22.44 -23.64
N VAL A 425 7.95 21.98 -24.82
CA VAL A 425 8.06 20.56 -25.14
C VAL A 425 9.28 19.94 -24.47
N ILE A 426 9.08 18.76 -23.87
CA ILE A 426 10.14 17.96 -23.28
C ILE A 426 11.00 17.33 -24.38
N ASN A 427 12.31 17.49 -24.25
CA ASN A 427 13.37 17.01 -25.12
C ASN A 427 14.55 16.46 -24.28
N ASN A 428 15.58 15.92 -24.93
CA ASN A 428 16.71 15.30 -24.22
C ASN A 428 17.48 16.26 -23.30
N SER A 429 17.43 17.58 -23.55
CA SER A 429 18.14 18.57 -22.73
C SER A 429 17.36 19.01 -21.48
N ASN A 430 16.02 19.01 -21.52
CA ASN A 430 15.18 19.41 -20.39
C ASN A 430 14.46 18.23 -19.70
N MET A 431 14.60 16.99 -20.21
CA MET A 431 14.03 15.78 -19.60
C MET A 431 14.44 15.58 -18.14
N GLY A 432 15.61 16.09 -17.73
CA GLY A 432 16.05 16.05 -16.33
C GLY A 432 15.22 16.91 -15.38
N ILE A 433 14.51 17.92 -15.90
CA ILE A 433 13.61 18.80 -15.16
C ILE A 433 12.24 18.14 -14.98
N ALA A 434 11.83 17.29 -15.94
CA ALA A 434 10.53 16.61 -15.91
C ALA A 434 10.49 15.36 -15.00
N LYS A 435 11.67 14.92 -14.51
CA LYS A 435 11.87 13.73 -13.68
C LYS A 435 12.36 14.10 -12.29
#